data_AF-A0AA42N043-F1
#
_entry.id   AF-A0AA42N043-F1
#
_cell.length_a   1.000
_cell.length_b   1.000
_cell.length_c   1.000
_cell.angle_alpha   90.00
_cell.angle_beta   90.00
_cell.angle_gamma   90.00
#
_symmetry.space_group_name_H-M   'P 1'
#
loop_
_entity.id
_entity.type
_entity.pdbx_description
1 polymer ?
#
loop_
_entity_poly.entity_id
_entity_poly.type
_entity_poly.pdbx_seq_one_letter_code
_entity_poly.pdbx_strand_id
1 'polypeptide(L)'
;MEINDALKLIQRLENLPEIYDQMERAVCAVMKNYYSEILEVELSEATIMANENHRHDELTPFIERKKAIHAKYWSNNSAFYQPCSSSSEPEHIWNNLIDIEVLQNGDDNNLLFMFKANYKDPAINLTTARAYLLKVNKSSLKIEHLFFG
;
A
#
# COMPACT_ATOMS: atom_id res chain seq x y z
N MET A 1 11.81 20.51 32.99
CA MET A 1 11.16 19.23 32.68
C MET A 1 10.49 18.78 33.95
N GLU A 2 9.16 18.80 33.99
CA GLU A 2 8.44 18.44 35.22
C GLU A 2 8.44 16.92 35.40
N ILE A 3 8.33 16.44 36.65
CA ILE A 3 8.33 15.00 36.99
C ILE A 3 7.29 14.22 36.17
N ASN A 4 6.17 14.86 35.83
CA ASN A 4 5.13 14.29 34.97
C ASN A 4 5.58 14.05 33.52
N ASP A 5 6.44 14.91 32.97
CA ASP A 5 6.98 14.72 31.60
C ASP A 5 7.97 13.56 31.58
N ALA A 6 8.79 13.43 32.63
CA ALA A 6 9.74 12.33 32.79
C ALA A 6 9.01 10.97 32.93
N LEU A 7 7.92 10.92 33.70
CA LEU A 7 7.11 9.71 33.86
C LEU A 7 6.43 9.28 32.56
N LYS A 8 5.90 10.23 31.76
CA LYS A 8 5.36 9.94 30.42
C LYS A 8 6.43 9.40 29.48
N LEU A 9 7.66 9.90 29.59
CA LEU A 9 8.79 9.47 28.76
C LEU A 9 9.22 8.05 29.11
N ILE A 10 9.30 7.70 30.41
CA ILE A 10 9.59 6.34 30.88
C ILE A 10 8.50 5.37 30.42
N GLN A 11 7.22 5.70 30.60
CA GLN A 11 6.12 4.87 30.11
C GLN A 11 6.14 4.68 28.59
N ARG A 12 6.53 5.71 27.82
CA ARG A 12 6.72 5.55 26.38
C ARG A 12 7.84 4.56 26.07
N LEU A 13 8.99 4.70 26.72
CA LEU A 13 10.15 3.80 26.52
C LEU A 13 9.81 2.35 26.83
N GLU A 14 9.06 2.10 27.91
CA GLU A 14 8.62 0.75 28.30
C GLU A 14 7.67 0.11 27.28
N ASN A 15 6.81 0.92 26.66
CA ASN A 15 5.80 0.45 25.70
C ASN A 15 6.26 0.55 24.23
N LEU A 16 7.45 1.07 23.94
CA LEU A 16 7.96 1.26 22.58
C LEU A 16 7.81 0.02 21.69
N PRO A 17 8.19 -1.20 22.13
CA PRO A 17 8.06 -2.40 21.30
C PRO A 17 6.61 -2.68 20.90
N GLU A 18 5.67 -2.55 21.83
CA GLU A 18 4.26 -2.79 21.56
C GLU A 18 3.67 -1.73 20.63
N ILE A 19 4.09 -0.47 20.79
CA ILE A 19 3.71 0.63 19.90
C ILE A 19 4.20 0.36 18.47
N TYR A 20 5.45 -0.07 18.30
CA TYR A 20 5.99 -0.44 16.98
C TYR A 20 5.20 -1.59 16.35
N ASP A 21 4.97 -2.68 17.10
CA ASP A 21 4.17 -3.82 16.61
C ASP A 21 2.76 -3.40 16.16
N GLN A 22 2.10 -2.51 16.92
CA GLN A 22 0.78 -1.99 16.55
C GLN A 22 0.83 -1.15 15.27
N MET A 23 1.85 -0.30 15.12
CA MET A 23 2.05 0.52 13.92
C MET A 23 2.35 -0.34 12.69
N GLU A 24 3.24 -1.33 12.80
CA GLU A 24 3.54 -2.26 11.71
C GLU A 24 2.27 -3.01 11.26
N ARG A 25 1.48 -3.52 12.21
CA ARG A 25 0.20 -4.17 11.90
C ARG A 25 -0.76 -3.25 11.20
N ALA A 26 -0.85 -1.98 11.61
CA ALA A 26 -1.71 -1.00 10.96
C ALA A 26 -1.27 -0.69 9.53
N VAL A 27 0.04 -0.49 9.29
CA VAL A 27 0.62 -0.28 7.96
C VAL A 27 0.34 -1.48 7.05
N CYS A 28 0.66 -2.70 7.53
CA CYS A 28 0.42 -3.93 6.79
C CYS A 28 -1.06 -4.16 6.49
N ALA A 29 -1.97 -3.85 7.41
CA ALA A 29 -3.40 -3.96 7.18
C ALA A 29 -3.88 -3.02 6.06
N VAL A 30 -3.42 -1.76 6.05
CA VAL A 30 -3.77 -0.80 4.99
C VAL A 30 -3.24 -1.29 3.64
N MET A 31 -1.98 -1.70 3.57
CA MET A 31 -1.37 -2.18 2.33
C MET A 31 -2.02 -3.46 1.82
N LYS A 32 -2.34 -4.40 2.71
CA LYS A 32 -3.03 -5.65 2.36
C LYS A 32 -4.43 -5.40 1.82
N ASN A 33 -5.18 -4.48 2.43
CA ASN A 33 -6.50 -4.11 1.95
C ASN A 33 -6.43 -3.42 0.58
N TYR A 34 -5.48 -2.50 0.38
CA TYR A 34 -5.22 -1.88 -0.92
C TYR A 34 -4.91 -2.92 -2.00
N TYR A 35 -3.97 -3.85 -1.73
CA TYR A 35 -3.61 -4.93 -2.65
C TYR A 35 -4.82 -5.81 -2.97
N SER A 36 -5.60 -6.20 -1.95
CA SER A 36 -6.74 -7.10 -2.13
C SER A 36 -7.86 -6.47 -2.98
N GLU A 37 -8.18 -5.19 -2.74
CA GLU A 37 -9.22 -4.49 -3.50
C GLU A 37 -8.80 -4.24 -4.95
N ILE A 38 -7.53 -3.86 -5.20
CA ILE A 38 -7.03 -3.71 -6.57
C ILE A 38 -6.99 -5.07 -7.28
N LEU A 39 -6.50 -6.12 -6.61
CA LEU A 39 -6.40 -7.47 -7.18
C LEU A 39 -7.77 -8.01 -7.62
N GLU A 40 -8.84 -7.75 -6.87
CA GLU A 40 -10.20 -8.14 -7.27
C GLU A 40 -10.58 -7.53 -8.64
N VAL A 41 -10.23 -6.27 -8.85
CA VAL A 41 -10.47 -5.58 -10.12
C VAL A 41 -9.59 -6.15 -11.22
N GLU A 42 -8.29 -6.37 -10.96
CA GLU A 42 -7.34 -6.95 -11.92
C GLU A 42 -7.74 -8.37 -12.36
N LEU A 43 -8.21 -9.21 -11.44
CA LEU A 43 -8.69 -10.56 -11.77
C LEU A 43 -9.94 -10.53 -12.65
N SER A 44 -10.86 -9.61 -12.35
CA SER A 44 -12.07 -9.41 -13.15
C SER A 44 -11.72 -8.91 -14.56
N GLU A 45 -10.80 -7.96 -14.64
CA GLU A 45 -10.28 -7.41 -15.90
C GLU A 45 -9.57 -8.48 -16.74
N ALA A 46 -8.67 -9.26 -16.14
CA ALA A 46 -7.97 -10.36 -16.80
C ALA A 46 -8.95 -11.41 -17.35
N THR A 47 -10.04 -11.69 -16.63
CA THR A 47 -11.08 -12.62 -17.09
C THR A 47 -11.78 -12.11 -18.36
N ILE A 48 -12.07 -10.80 -18.44
CA ILE A 48 -12.64 -10.20 -19.66
C ILE A 48 -11.64 -10.22 -20.80
N MET A 49 -10.38 -9.85 -20.54
CA MET A 49 -9.33 -9.80 -21.58
C MET A 49 -8.96 -11.19 -22.12
N ALA A 50 -9.20 -12.27 -21.34
CA ALA A 50 -9.04 -13.64 -21.80
C ALA A 50 -10.07 -14.06 -22.87
N ASN A 51 -11.17 -13.32 -23.03
CA ASN A 51 -12.10 -13.52 -24.12
C ASN A 51 -11.56 -12.82 -25.38
N GLU A 52 -11.23 -13.59 -26.42
CA GLU A 52 -10.68 -13.08 -27.69
C GLU A 52 -11.59 -12.06 -28.40
N ASN A 53 -12.89 -12.04 -28.09
CA ASN A 53 -13.87 -11.15 -28.69
C ASN A 53 -14.29 -9.97 -27.79
N HIS A 54 -13.61 -9.75 -26.66
CA HIS A 54 -13.95 -8.63 -25.79
C HIS A 54 -13.76 -7.29 -26.53
N ARG A 55 -14.62 -6.34 -26.21
CA ARG A 55 -14.53 -4.99 -26.72
C ARG A 55 -13.77 -4.12 -25.73
N HIS A 56 -13.06 -3.13 -26.24
CA HIS A 56 -12.26 -2.22 -25.41
C HIS A 56 -13.11 -1.40 -24.43
N ASP A 57 -14.34 -1.06 -24.78
CA ASP A 57 -15.25 -0.33 -23.90
C ASP A 57 -15.67 -1.12 -22.65
N GLU A 58 -15.59 -2.46 -22.70
CA GLU A 58 -15.81 -3.33 -21.53
C GLU A 58 -14.72 -3.15 -20.46
N LEU A 59 -13.57 -2.56 -20.81
CA LEU A 59 -12.47 -2.32 -19.87
C LEU A 59 -12.58 -0.99 -19.10
N THR A 60 -13.33 -0.03 -19.66
CA THR A 60 -13.49 1.31 -19.07
C THR A 60 -13.99 1.28 -17.61
N PRO A 61 -14.98 0.45 -17.24
CA PRO A 61 -15.44 0.35 -15.85
C PRO A 61 -14.34 -0.09 -14.87
N PHE A 62 -13.38 -0.91 -15.29
CA PHE A 62 -12.29 -1.36 -14.40
C PHE A 62 -11.31 -0.23 -14.10
N ILE A 63 -10.99 0.61 -15.08
CA ILE A 63 -10.16 1.81 -14.86
C ILE A 63 -10.83 2.74 -13.85
N GLU A 64 -12.13 2.98 -13.96
CA GLU A 64 -12.87 3.83 -13.01
C GLU A 64 -12.94 3.20 -11.61
N ARG A 65 -13.11 1.88 -11.49
CA ARG A 65 -13.01 1.17 -10.20
C ARG A 65 -11.61 1.31 -9.59
N LYS A 66 -10.54 1.13 -10.37
CA LYS A 66 -9.15 1.31 -9.90
C LYS A 66 -8.92 2.76 -9.43
N LYS A 67 -9.43 3.77 -10.14
CA LYS A 67 -9.38 5.18 -9.72
C LYS A 67 -10.12 5.42 -8.40
N ALA A 68 -11.29 4.81 -8.20
CA ALA A 68 -12.03 4.92 -6.94
C ALA A 68 -11.26 4.30 -5.76
N ILE A 69 -10.63 3.14 -5.97
CA ILE A 69 -9.76 2.51 -4.97
C ILE A 69 -8.53 3.39 -4.71
N HIS A 70 -7.90 3.94 -5.76
CA HIS A 70 -6.80 4.89 -5.60
C HIS A 70 -7.21 6.09 -4.74
N ALA A 71 -8.36 6.73 -5.02
CA ALA A 71 -8.85 7.86 -4.22
C ALA A 71 -9.11 7.51 -2.74
N LYS A 72 -9.45 6.25 -2.44
CA LYS A 72 -9.62 5.74 -1.07
C LYS A 72 -8.27 5.65 -0.35
N TYR A 73 -7.27 4.99 -0.95
CA TYR A 73 -6.00 4.64 -0.28
C TYR A 73 -4.88 5.66 -0.45
N TRP A 74 -4.91 6.48 -1.49
CA TRP A 74 -3.86 7.45 -1.79
C TRP A 74 -4.24 8.85 -1.31
N SER A 75 -3.24 9.59 -0.83
CA SER A 75 -3.35 11.03 -0.54
C SER A 75 -2.75 11.90 -1.64
N ASN A 76 -1.86 11.34 -2.45
CA ASN A 76 -1.27 12.04 -3.59
C ASN A 76 -2.19 11.93 -4.81
N ASN A 77 -2.65 13.06 -5.31
CA ASN A 77 -3.58 13.14 -6.44
C ASN A 77 -2.89 13.39 -7.78
N SER A 78 -1.55 13.34 -7.83
CA SER A 78 -0.81 13.48 -9.09
C SER A 78 -1.30 12.47 -10.13
N ALA A 79 -1.53 12.94 -11.36
CA ALA A 79 -1.95 12.10 -12.47
C ALA A 79 -0.94 10.95 -12.75
N PHE A 80 0.31 11.10 -12.32
CA PHE A 80 1.34 10.07 -12.44
C PHE A 80 1.00 8.77 -11.67
N TYR A 81 0.30 8.86 -10.53
CA TYR A 81 -0.09 7.68 -9.74
C TYR A 81 -1.48 7.16 -10.07
N GLN A 82 -2.28 7.93 -10.79
CA GLN A 82 -3.66 7.55 -11.07
C GLN A 82 -3.69 6.38 -12.06
N PRO A 83 -4.46 5.31 -11.76
CA PRO A 83 -4.66 4.22 -12.69
C PRO A 83 -5.25 4.73 -14.01
N CYS A 84 -4.58 4.43 -15.13
CA CYS A 84 -4.93 4.91 -16.45
C CYS A 84 -4.97 3.81 -17.52
N SER A 85 -4.70 2.56 -17.14
CA SER A 85 -4.61 1.42 -18.06
C SER A 85 -5.24 0.16 -17.47
N SER A 86 -5.47 -0.79 -18.38
CA SER A 86 -5.94 -2.14 -18.13
C SER A 86 -4.83 -3.14 -18.46
N SER A 87 -4.81 -4.26 -17.75
CA SER A 87 -3.84 -5.33 -17.96
C SER A 87 -4.52 -6.70 -17.81
N SER A 88 -4.07 -7.67 -18.60
CA SER A 88 -4.46 -9.08 -18.42
C SER A 88 -3.66 -9.77 -17.31
N GLU A 89 -2.64 -9.09 -16.77
CA GLU A 89 -1.71 -9.61 -15.78
C GLU A 89 -1.92 -8.89 -14.44
N PRO A 90 -2.51 -9.56 -13.44
CA PRO A 90 -2.66 -8.99 -12.10
C PRO A 90 -1.31 -8.82 -11.40
N GLU A 91 -1.09 -7.64 -10.80
CA GLU A 91 0.18 -7.27 -10.17
C GLU A 91 0.08 -7.10 -8.65
N HIS A 92 -1.12 -6.93 -8.10
CA HIS A 92 -1.33 -6.61 -6.69
C HIS A 92 -1.55 -7.88 -5.83
N ILE A 93 -0.77 -8.93 -6.09
CA ILE A 93 -0.86 -10.22 -5.39
C ILE A 93 -0.08 -10.14 -4.07
N TRP A 94 -0.79 -9.96 -2.95
CA TRP A 94 -0.17 -9.85 -1.62
C TRP A 94 0.74 -11.04 -1.27
N ASN A 95 0.34 -12.26 -1.64
CA ASN A 95 1.09 -13.48 -1.33
C ASN A 95 2.44 -13.59 -2.07
N ASN A 96 2.66 -12.74 -3.09
CA ASN A 96 3.94 -12.65 -3.78
C ASN A 96 4.91 -11.68 -3.10
N LEU A 97 4.47 -10.94 -2.08
CA LEU A 97 5.33 -10.09 -1.26
C LEU A 97 6.07 -10.93 -0.21
N ILE A 98 7.38 -10.78 -0.16
CA ILE A 98 8.29 -11.37 0.81
C ILE A 98 9.18 -10.28 1.43
N ASP A 99 9.85 -10.60 2.54
CA ASP A 99 10.77 -9.69 3.24
C ASP A 99 10.13 -8.33 3.54
N ILE A 100 8.89 -8.36 4.07
CA ILE A 100 8.14 -7.16 4.40
C ILE A 100 8.81 -6.45 5.58
N GLU A 101 9.14 -5.17 5.39
CA GLU A 101 9.70 -4.28 6.42
C GLU A 101 8.84 -3.02 6.52
N VAL A 102 8.62 -2.54 7.74
CA VAL A 102 7.99 -1.25 8.00
C VAL A 102 8.96 -0.37 8.78
N LEU A 103 9.28 0.80 8.23
CA LEU A 103 10.16 1.78 8.86
C LEU A 103 9.38 3.04 9.21
N GLN A 104 9.73 3.70 10.31
CA GLN A 104 9.14 4.98 10.72
C GLN A 104 10.22 6.06 10.76
N ASN A 105 9.86 7.31 10.42
CA ASN A 105 10.79 8.45 10.45
C ASN A 105 11.17 8.96 11.85
N GLY A 106 10.50 8.48 12.91
CA GLY A 106 10.74 8.91 14.29
C GLY A 106 10.25 10.32 14.64
N ASP A 107 9.49 10.98 13.76
CA ASP A 107 8.89 12.28 14.03
C ASP A 107 7.44 12.12 14.50
N ASP A 108 7.22 12.32 15.80
CA ASP A 108 5.91 12.24 16.44
C ASP A 108 4.88 13.23 15.88
N ASN A 109 5.31 14.37 15.32
CA ASN A 109 4.42 15.41 14.81
C ASN A 109 4.04 15.19 13.34
N ASN A 110 4.89 14.50 12.58
CA ASN A 110 4.69 14.22 11.17
C ASN A 110 5.03 12.76 10.88
N LEU A 111 4.17 11.85 11.34
CA LEU A 111 4.35 10.42 11.22
C LEU A 111 4.36 9.97 9.76
N LEU A 112 5.50 9.48 9.32
CA LEU A 112 5.70 8.84 8.02
C LEU A 112 6.14 7.40 8.22
N PHE A 113 5.58 6.51 7.40
CA PHE A 113 5.90 5.10 7.38
C PHE A 113 6.39 4.71 5.99
N MET A 114 7.46 3.93 5.93
CA MET A 114 7.90 3.27 4.70
C MET A 114 7.51 1.80 4.80
N PHE A 115 6.63 1.34 3.92
CA PHE A 115 6.41 -0.09 3.70
C PHE A 115 7.35 -0.54 2.59
N LYS A 116 8.17 -1.55 2.83
CA LYS A 116 9.07 -2.15 1.83
C LYS A 116 8.78 -3.64 1.76
N ALA A 117 8.82 -4.19 0.56
CA ALA A 117 8.73 -5.62 0.33
C ALA A 117 9.43 -5.99 -0.99
N ASN A 118 9.87 -7.22 -1.08
CA ASN A 118 10.28 -7.82 -2.35
C ASN A 118 9.06 -8.50 -2.97
N TYR A 119 8.78 -8.24 -4.25
CA TYR A 119 7.78 -8.95 -5.02
C TYR A 119 8.45 -10.06 -5.81
N LYS A 120 8.09 -11.31 -5.52
CA LYS A 120 8.58 -12.50 -6.22
C LYS A 120 7.55 -12.99 -7.21
N ASP A 121 7.86 -12.87 -8.50
CA ASP A 121 7.02 -13.40 -9.56
C ASP A 121 7.24 -14.92 -9.70
N PRO A 122 6.21 -15.76 -9.47
CA PRO A 122 6.36 -17.21 -9.57
C PRO A 122 6.53 -17.72 -11.01
N ALA A 123 6.11 -16.96 -12.02
CA ALA A 123 6.16 -17.38 -13.42
C ALA A 123 7.56 -17.24 -14.02
N ILE A 124 8.25 -16.14 -13.69
CA ILE A 124 9.57 -15.82 -14.26
C ILE A 124 10.72 -15.89 -13.24
N ASN A 125 10.42 -16.20 -11.97
CA ASN A 125 11.37 -16.24 -10.85
C ASN A 125 12.20 -14.96 -10.72
N LEU A 126 11.59 -13.82 -11.03
CA LEU A 126 12.16 -12.49 -10.89
C LEU A 126 11.73 -11.89 -9.55
N THR A 127 12.67 -11.25 -8.87
CA THR A 127 12.39 -10.49 -7.64
C THR A 127 12.57 -9.01 -7.92
N THR A 128 11.57 -8.20 -7.58
CA THR A 128 11.61 -6.73 -7.73
C THR A 128 11.32 -6.07 -6.38
N ALA A 129 11.93 -4.93 -6.11
CA ALA A 129 11.65 -4.19 -4.88
C ALA A 129 10.40 -3.32 -5.05
N ARG A 130 9.51 -3.35 -4.06
CA ARG A 130 8.36 -2.44 -3.96
C ARG A 130 8.44 -1.69 -2.65
N ALA A 131 8.43 -0.36 -2.71
CA ALA A 131 8.41 0.46 -1.52
C ALA A 131 7.36 1.57 -1.62
N TYR A 132 6.60 1.77 -0.55
CA TYR A 132 5.55 2.77 -0.46
C TYR A 132 5.84 3.70 0.71
N LEU A 133 5.73 5.01 0.47
CA LEU A 133 5.64 5.99 1.53
C LEU A 133 4.18 6.13 1.93
N LEU A 134 3.88 5.95 3.21
CA LEU A 134 2.57 6.21 3.78
C LEU A 134 2.67 7.37 4.76
N LYS A 135 1.64 8.22 4.78
CA LYS A 135 1.51 9.34 5.70
C LYS A 135 0.18 9.30 6.42
N VAL A 136 0.18 9.76 7.66
CA VAL A 136 -1.07 10.00 8.38
C VAL A 136 -1.72 11.26 7.80
N ASN A 137 -2.90 11.11 7.21
CA ASN A 137 -3.72 12.21 6.72
C ASN A 137 -5.01 12.26 7.55
N LYS A 138 -5.13 13.30 8.39
CA LYS A 138 -6.17 13.44 9.42
C LYS A 138 -6.16 12.25 10.38
N SER A 139 -7.07 11.30 10.17
CA SER A 139 -7.25 10.09 10.98
C SER A 139 -7.02 8.79 10.20
N SER A 140 -6.54 8.88 8.95
CA SER A 140 -6.32 7.72 8.08
C SER A 140 -4.88 7.68 7.59
N LEU A 141 -4.27 6.49 7.63
CA LEU A 141 -3.00 6.24 6.97
C LEU A 141 -3.24 6.06 5.47
N LYS A 142 -2.52 6.84 4.65
CA LYS A 142 -2.69 6.85 3.19
C LYS A 142 -1.34 6.76 2.47
N ILE A 143 -1.36 6.18 1.28
CA ILE A 143 -0.20 6.09 0.39
C ILE A 143 0.07 7.46 -0.23
N GLU A 144 1.31 7.91 -0.12
CA GLU A 144 1.77 9.17 -0.69
C GLU A 144 2.65 8.97 -1.93
N HIS A 145 3.42 7.89 -1.94
CA HIS A 145 4.40 7.61 -2.98
C HIS A 145 4.61 6.12 -3.15
N LEU A 146 4.88 5.70 -4.38
CA LEU A 146 5.45 4.40 -4.72
C LEU A 146 6.84 4.64 -5.28
N PHE A 147 7.83 3.94 -4.73
CA PHE A 147 9.19 3.87 -5.24
C PHE A 147 9.35 2.59 -6.05
N PHE A 148 9.97 2.73 -7.21
CA PHE A 148 10.31 1.64 -8.12
C PHE A 148 11.82 1.38 -7.99
N GLY A 149 12.22 0.12 -7.89
CA GLY A 149 13.61 -0.33 -7.80
C GLY A 149 13.91 -1.44 -8.77
#